data_AF-Q9AE16-F1
#
_entry.id   AF-Q9AE16-F1
#
_cell.length_a   1.000
_cell.length_b   1.000
_cell.length_c   1.000
_cell.angle_alpha   90.00
_cell.angle_beta   90.00
_cell.angle_gamma   90.00
#
_symmetry.space_group_name_H-M   'P 1'
#
loop_
_entity.id
_entity.type
_entity.pdbx_description
1 polymer ?
#
loop_
_entity_poly.entity_id
_entity_poly.type
_entity_poly.pdbx_seq_one_letter_code
_entity_poly.pdbx_strand_id
1 'polypeptide(L)'
;MKKVFFLMAMVVSLVMIAGCDKSANPKQPTQGMSVVTSFYPMYAMTKEVSGDLNDVRMIQSGAGIHSFEPSVNDVAAIYDADLFVYHSHTLEAWARDLDPNLKKSKVNVFEASKPLTLDRVKGLEDMEVTQGIDPATL
;
A
#
# COMPACT_ATOMS: atom_id res chain seq x y z
N MET A 1 -34.40 -46.32 -12.55
CA MET A 1 -32.99 -46.20 -13.03
C MET A 1 -32.62 -44.78 -13.46
N LYS A 2 -33.37 -44.12 -14.37
CA LYS A 2 -33.08 -42.73 -14.81
C LYS A 2 -33.06 -41.69 -13.69
N LYS A 3 -33.97 -41.79 -12.70
CA LYS A 3 -34.03 -40.86 -11.54
C LYS A 3 -32.84 -40.99 -10.58
N VAL A 4 -32.33 -42.22 -10.42
CA VAL A 4 -31.16 -42.49 -9.57
C VAL A 4 -29.88 -41.97 -10.24
N PHE A 5 -29.80 -42.12 -11.57
CA PHE A 5 -28.70 -41.57 -12.37
C PHE A 5 -28.66 -40.03 -12.31
N PHE A 6 -29.83 -39.38 -12.38
CA PHE A 6 -29.94 -37.92 -12.22
C PHE A 6 -29.55 -37.44 -10.81
N LEU A 7 -29.97 -38.16 -9.76
CA LEU A 7 -29.59 -37.82 -8.38
C LEU A 7 -28.07 -37.95 -8.17
N MET A 8 -27.46 -39.00 -8.73
CA MET A 8 -26.02 -39.24 -8.60
C MET A 8 -25.21 -38.18 -9.35
N ALA A 9 -25.66 -37.76 -10.55
CA ALA A 9 -25.04 -36.66 -11.30
C ALA A 9 -25.14 -35.31 -10.57
N MET A 10 -26.26 -35.03 -9.90
CA MET A 10 -26.45 -33.80 -9.13
C MET A 10 -25.54 -33.75 -7.89
N VAL A 11 -25.35 -34.87 -7.19
CA VAL A 11 -24.44 -34.97 -6.05
C VAL A 11 -22.98 -34.78 -6.49
N VAL A 12 -22.56 -35.39 -7.61
CA VAL A 12 -21.21 -35.20 -8.16
C VAL A 12 -20.98 -33.75 -8.58
N SER A 13 -21.98 -33.09 -9.17
CA SER A 13 -21.88 -31.67 -9.54
C SER A 13 -21.76 -30.75 -8.31
N LEU A 14 -22.37 -31.10 -7.18
CA LEU A 14 -22.26 -30.32 -5.94
C LEU A 14 -20.87 -30.44 -5.31
N VAL A 15 -20.25 -31.62 -5.38
CA VAL A 15 -18.88 -31.86 -4.88
C VAL A 15 -17.84 -31.06 -5.68
N MET A 16 -18.04 -30.89 -6.99
CA MET A 16 -17.13 -30.11 -7.84
C MET A 16 -17.14 -28.61 -7.55
N ILE A 17 -18.20 -28.06 -6.94
CA ILE A 17 -18.30 -26.64 -6.59
C ILE A 17 -17.66 -26.34 -5.22
N ALA A 18 -17.51 -27.35 -4.36
CA ALA A 18 -16.88 -27.22 -3.04
C ALA A 18 -15.34 -27.09 -3.09
N GLY A 19 -14.72 -27.19 -4.28
CA GLY A 19 -13.28 -27.01 -4.47
C GLY A 19 -12.84 -25.55 -4.66
N CYS A 20 -13.76 -24.59 -4.62
CA CYS A 20 -13.46 -23.16 -4.74
C CYS A 20 -13.23 -22.50 -3.37
N ASP A 21 -12.61 -23.22 -2.44
CA ASP A 21 -11.93 -22.55 -1.34
C ASP A 21 -10.61 -22.07 -1.94
N LYS A 22 -10.48 -20.75 -2.15
CA LYS A 22 -9.17 -20.14 -2.40
C LYS A 22 -8.29 -20.70 -1.31
N SER A 23 -7.35 -21.56 -1.68
CA SER A 23 -6.32 -22.02 -0.77
C SER A 23 -5.63 -20.76 -0.29
N ALA A 24 -6.09 -20.24 0.86
CA ALA A 24 -5.35 -19.36 1.71
C ALA A 24 -4.21 -20.26 2.14
N ASN A 25 -3.18 -20.30 1.29
CA ASN A 25 -1.90 -20.86 1.64
C ASN A 25 -1.61 -20.23 3.00
N PRO A 26 -1.51 -21.01 4.10
CA PRO A 26 -1.23 -20.42 5.38
C PRO A 26 0.05 -19.64 5.16
N LYS A 27 -0.03 -18.30 5.17
CA LYS A 27 1.16 -17.46 5.06
C LYS A 27 2.05 -17.99 6.16
N GLN A 28 3.17 -18.62 5.78
CA GLN A 28 4.21 -18.91 6.76
C GLN A 28 4.42 -17.60 7.52
N PRO A 29 4.49 -17.64 8.86
CA PRO A 29 4.73 -16.42 9.62
C PRO A 29 5.94 -15.74 9.00
N THR A 30 5.70 -14.61 8.35
CA THR A 30 6.74 -13.83 7.70
C THR A 30 7.68 -13.45 8.84
N GLN A 31 8.86 -14.07 8.87
CA GLN A 31 9.90 -13.63 9.79
C GLN A 31 10.24 -12.18 9.40
N GLY A 32 10.23 -11.26 10.37
CA GLY A 32 10.58 -9.86 10.17
C GLY A 32 9.42 -8.88 10.21
N MET A 33 9.71 -7.65 9.79
CA MET A 33 8.77 -6.53 9.76
C MET A 33 7.84 -6.61 8.56
N SER A 34 6.63 -6.09 8.71
CA SER A 34 5.73 -5.74 7.61
C SER A 34 6.11 -4.36 7.07
N VAL A 35 6.55 -4.30 5.81
CA VAL A 35 7.00 -3.07 5.15
C VAL A 35 6.13 -2.76 3.94
N VAL A 36 5.56 -1.56 3.92
CA VAL A 36 4.79 -1.03 2.80
C VAL A 36 5.61 0.03 2.08
N THR A 37 5.60 0.02 0.75
CA THR A 37 6.28 1.02 -0.08
C THR A 37 5.31 1.69 -1.05
N SER A 38 5.53 2.98 -1.35
CA SER A 38 4.62 3.77 -2.20
C SER A 38 4.55 3.30 -3.66
N PHE A 39 5.70 3.18 -4.34
CA PHE A 39 5.78 2.78 -5.75
C PHE A 39 7.09 2.05 -6.09
N TYR A 40 7.27 1.68 -7.36
CA TYR A 40 8.26 0.68 -7.77
C TYR A 40 9.71 0.97 -7.37
N PRO A 41 10.28 2.18 -7.56
CA PRO A 41 11.63 2.49 -7.09
C PRO A 41 11.78 2.29 -5.58
N MET A 42 10.79 2.71 -4.78
CA MET A 42 10.82 2.51 -3.33
C MET A 42 10.71 1.04 -2.96
N TYR A 43 9.84 0.28 -3.65
CA TYR A 43 9.73 -1.16 -3.51
C TYR A 43 11.05 -1.85 -3.82
N ALA A 44 11.62 -1.60 -4.99
CA ALA A 44 12.82 -2.28 -5.48
C ALA A 44 14.02 -2.01 -4.56
N MET A 45 14.29 -0.75 -4.23
CA MET A 45 15.38 -0.40 -3.32
C MET A 45 15.20 -1.04 -1.94
N THR A 46 13.98 -0.96 -1.38
CA THR A 46 13.70 -1.53 -0.05
C THR A 46 13.80 -3.05 -0.06
N LYS A 47 13.28 -3.72 -1.09
CA LYS A 47 13.32 -5.18 -1.21
C LYS A 47 14.74 -5.69 -1.41
N GLU A 48 15.53 -5.06 -2.26
CA GLU A 48 16.94 -5.45 -2.49
C GLU A 48 17.80 -5.25 -1.24
N VAL A 49 17.63 -4.14 -0.52
CA VAL A 49 18.35 -3.91 0.75
C VAL A 49 17.87 -4.86 1.85
N SER A 50 16.57 -5.14 1.91
CA SER A 50 15.99 -6.01 2.93
C SER A 50 16.27 -7.50 2.69
N GLY A 51 16.51 -7.92 1.45
CA GLY A 51 16.60 -9.34 1.09
C GLY A 51 15.35 -10.11 1.54
N ASP A 52 15.56 -11.26 2.19
CA ASP A 52 14.49 -12.13 2.69
C ASP A 52 14.15 -11.92 4.17
N LEU A 53 14.66 -10.85 4.79
CA LEU A 53 14.50 -10.59 6.23
C LEU A 53 13.13 -10.05 6.60
N ASN A 54 12.40 -9.41 5.67
CA ASN A 54 11.13 -8.73 5.94
C ASN A 54 10.15 -8.94 4.78
N ASP A 55 8.85 -8.77 5.07
CA ASP A 55 7.79 -8.78 4.06
C ASP A 55 7.64 -7.37 3.46
N VAL A 56 8.18 -7.16 2.26
CA VAL A 56 8.12 -5.87 1.57
C VAL A 56 7.06 -5.93 0.47
N ARG A 57 6.05 -5.06 0.54
CA ARG A 57 5.01 -4.94 -0.48
C ARG A 57 4.87 -3.51 -0.98
N MET A 58 4.41 -3.40 -2.22
CA MET A 58 4.12 -2.12 -2.88
C MET A 58 2.62 -1.85 -2.87
N ILE A 59 2.24 -0.59 -2.64
CA ILE A 59 0.88 -0.13 -2.93
C ILE A 59 0.61 -0.32 -4.42
N GLN A 60 -0.53 -0.92 -4.76
CA GLN A 60 -0.90 -1.14 -6.15
C GLN A 60 -1.72 0.02 -6.66
N SER A 61 -1.07 0.94 -7.38
CA SER A 61 -1.77 1.98 -8.12
C SER A 61 -2.19 1.48 -9.50
N GLY A 62 -3.47 1.61 -9.83
CA GLY A 62 -3.96 1.54 -11.22
C GLY A 62 -3.80 2.86 -11.98
N ALA A 63 -3.48 3.95 -11.28
CA ALA A 63 -3.29 5.30 -11.82
C ALA A 63 -1.79 5.67 -11.94
N GLY A 64 -1.49 6.74 -12.68
CA GLY A 64 -0.13 7.29 -12.73
C GLY A 64 0.30 7.82 -11.35
N ILE A 65 1.58 7.66 -10.99
CA ILE A 65 2.09 7.98 -9.65
C ILE A 65 1.90 9.45 -9.25
N HIS A 66 1.95 10.37 -10.23
CA HIS A 66 1.77 11.81 -9.98
C HIS A 66 0.34 12.20 -9.57
N SER A 67 -0.66 11.38 -9.90
CA SER A 67 -2.06 11.64 -9.58
C SER A 67 -2.64 10.55 -8.66
N PHE A 68 -1.77 9.76 -8.03
CA PHE A 68 -2.19 8.67 -7.18
C PHE A 68 -2.65 9.22 -5.83
N GLU A 69 -3.83 8.80 -5.41
CA GLU A 69 -4.36 8.98 -4.06
C GLU A 69 -4.63 7.61 -3.45
N PRO A 70 -4.24 7.36 -2.19
CA PRO A 70 -4.42 6.07 -1.56
C PRO A 70 -5.90 5.81 -1.29
N SER A 71 -6.33 4.58 -1.55
CA SER A 71 -7.65 4.13 -1.09
C SER A 71 -7.66 3.98 0.44
N VAL A 72 -8.85 3.90 1.03
CA VAL A 72 -9.01 3.57 2.46
C VAL A 72 -8.32 2.24 2.80
N ASN A 73 -8.29 1.28 1.86
CA ASN A 73 -7.61 0.01 2.05
C ASN A 73 -6.08 0.17 2.07
N ASP A 74 -5.54 1.07 1.24
CA ASP A 74 -4.09 1.37 1.23
C ASP A 74 -3.67 2.06 2.52
N VAL A 75 -4.47 3.00 3.02
CA VAL A 75 -4.23 3.68 4.30
C VAL A 75 -4.29 2.70 5.47
N ALA A 76 -5.27 1.79 5.50
CA ALA A 76 -5.33 0.73 6.51
C ALA A 76 -4.09 -0.18 6.43
N ALA A 77 -3.72 -0.58 5.21
CA ALA A 77 -2.53 -1.35 4.93
C ALA A 77 -1.24 -0.69 5.45
N ILE A 78 -1.13 0.64 5.36
CA ILE A 78 -0.02 1.42 5.94
C ILE A 78 -0.07 1.39 7.46
N TYR A 79 -1.22 1.67 8.07
CA TYR A 79 -1.33 1.73 9.53
C TYR A 79 -1.17 0.37 10.23
N ASP A 80 -1.41 -0.74 9.53
CA ASP A 80 -1.17 -2.10 10.02
C ASP A 80 0.31 -2.53 9.85
N ALA A 81 1.13 -1.76 9.13
CA ALA A 81 2.53 -2.06 8.89
C ALA A 81 3.45 -1.57 10.02
N ASP A 82 4.67 -2.12 10.06
CA ASP A 82 5.72 -1.64 10.96
C ASP A 82 6.46 -0.44 10.36
N LEU A 83 6.60 -0.42 9.03
CA LEU A 83 7.31 0.61 8.27
C LEU A 83 6.57 0.93 6.98
N PHE A 84 6.37 2.22 6.71
CA PHE A 84 5.95 2.73 5.42
C PHE A 84 7.06 3.59 4.81
N VAL A 85 7.55 3.19 3.64
CA VAL A 85 8.62 3.88 2.90
C VAL A 85 8.04 4.55 1.67
N TYR A 86 8.19 5.87 1.57
CA TYR A 86 7.81 6.66 0.39
C TYR A 86 8.97 7.52 -0.09
N HIS A 87 8.87 8.04 -1.32
CA HIS A 87 9.98 8.76 -1.91
C HIS A 87 10.12 10.16 -1.34
N SER A 88 9.15 11.03 -1.61
CA SER A 88 9.20 12.42 -1.17
C SER A 88 7.81 12.95 -0.91
N HIS A 89 7.70 13.87 0.04
CA HIS A 89 6.47 14.62 0.24
C HIS A 89 6.09 15.50 -0.96
N THR A 90 7.02 15.75 -1.91
CA THR A 90 6.72 16.50 -3.14
C THR A 90 6.06 15.65 -4.22
N LEU A 91 6.18 14.31 -4.13
CA LEU A 91 5.56 13.37 -5.07
C LEU A 91 4.33 12.72 -4.44
N GLU A 92 4.50 12.09 -3.28
CA GLU A 92 3.43 11.48 -2.52
C GLU A 92 2.89 12.47 -1.47
N ALA A 93 2.34 13.60 -1.92
CA ALA A 93 1.86 14.68 -1.04
C ALA A 93 0.87 14.18 0.03
N TRP A 94 0.01 13.23 -0.33
CA TRP A 94 -0.94 12.54 0.55
C TRP A 94 -0.28 11.85 1.76
N ALA A 95 1.01 11.53 1.70
CA ALA A 95 1.72 10.90 2.81
C ALA A 95 1.89 11.85 4.00
N ARG A 96 1.83 13.18 3.79
CA ARG A 96 1.86 14.19 4.87
C ARG A 96 0.63 14.12 5.77
N ASP A 97 -0.50 13.64 5.26
CA ASP A 97 -1.77 13.54 5.98
C ASP A 97 -1.89 12.25 6.80
N LEU A 98 -0.88 11.38 6.73
CA LEU A 98 -0.81 10.21 7.59
C LEU A 98 -0.46 10.64 9.02
N ASP A 99 -1.37 10.36 9.96
CA ASP A 99 -1.16 10.57 11.39
C ASP A 99 -1.27 9.23 12.14
N PRO A 100 -0.13 8.53 12.33
CA PRO A 100 -0.09 7.30 13.10
C PRO A 100 -0.61 7.45 14.54
N ASN A 101 -0.41 8.60 15.17
CA ASN A 101 -0.79 8.83 16.57
C ASN A 101 -2.31 8.88 16.72
N LEU A 102 -3.01 9.57 15.81
CA LEU A 102 -4.47 9.62 15.80
C LEU A 102 -5.09 8.23 15.60
N LYS A 103 -4.39 7.34 14.90
CA LYS A 103 -4.85 5.97 14.64
C LYS A 103 -4.31 4.93 15.61
N LYS A 104 -3.53 5.33 16.62
CA LYS A 104 -2.81 4.42 17.54
C LYS A 104 -1.99 3.36 16.79
N SER A 105 -1.54 3.70 15.58
CA SER A 105 -0.69 2.85 14.77
C SER A 105 0.76 2.95 15.26
N LYS A 106 1.50 1.86 15.10
CA LYS A 106 2.93 1.80 15.40
C LYS A 106 3.81 2.04 14.16
N VAL A 107 3.19 2.33 13.01
CA VAL A 107 3.91 2.46 11.75
C VAL A 107 4.94 3.58 11.83
N ASN A 108 6.16 3.28 11.40
CA ASN A 108 7.16 4.29 11.13
C ASN A 108 6.97 4.81 9.69
N VAL A 109 6.67 6.10 9.54
CA VAL A 109 6.52 6.74 8.23
C VAL A 109 7.85 7.36 7.81
N PHE A 110 8.48 6.80 6.78
CA PHE A 110 9.85 7.13 6.38
C PHE A 110 9.90 7.74 4.97
N GLU A 111 10.33 9.00 4.91
CA GLU A 111 10.61 9.72 3.67
C GLU A 111 12.05 9.46 3.23
N ALA A 112 12.24 8.65 2.19
CA ALA A 112 13.56 8.19 1.80
C ALA A 112 14.44 9.27 1.16
N SER A 113 13.84 10.25 0.47
CA SER A 113 14.58 11.35 -0.17
C SER A 113 14.85 12.53 0.76
N LYS A 114 14.36 12.52 2.01
CA LYS A 114 14.53 13.64 2.96
C LYS A 114 15.97 14.17 3.10
N PRO A 115 17.02 13.32 3.06
CA PRO A 115 18.41 13.81 3.11
C PRO A 115 18.89 14.48 1.81
N LEU A 116 18.17 14.32 0.69
CA LEU A 116 18.52 14.88 -0.61
C LEU A 116 18.03 16.33 -0.72
N THR A 117 18.83 17.17 -1.37
CA THR A 117 18.38 18.50 -1.78
C THR A 117 17.74 18.37 -3.15
N LEU A 118 16.44 18.69 -3.25
CA LEU A 118 15.72 18.74 -4.51
C LEU A 118 15.82 20.13 -5.13
N ASP A 119 16.00 20.21 -6.44
CA ASP A 119 15.97 21.47 -7.17
C ASP A 119 14.55 22.03 -7.18
N ARG A 120 14.43 23.35 -7.06
CA ARG A 120 13.12 24.02 -7.13
C ARG A 120 12.66 24.11 -8.57
N VAL A 121 11.40 23.78 -8.79
CA VAL A 121 10.72 24.02 -10.07
C VAL A 121 9.89 25.29 -9.92
N LYS A 122 9.95 26.15 -10.95
CA LYS A 122 9.15 27.38 -10.97
C LYS A 122 7.66 27.03 -10.90
N GLY A 123 6.95 27.53 -9.88
CA GLY A 123 5.55 27.23 -9.61
C GLY A 123 5.29 26.02 -8.71
N LEU A 124 6.33 25.45 -8.10
CA LEU A 124 6.27 24.34 -7.13
C LEU A 124 7.11 24.68 -5.88
N GLU A 125 7.28 25.97 -5.59
CA GLU A 125 7.95 26.45 -4.40
C GLU A 125 7.04 26.36 -3.16
N ASP A 126 7.60 25.98 -2.01
CA ASP A 126 6.90 26.10 -0.73
C ASP A 126 6.54 27.57 -0.49
N MET A 127 5.25 27.90 -0.59
CA MET A 127 4.75 29.24 -0.32
C MET A 127 4.35 29.33 1.15
N GLU A 128 4.93 30.27 1.88
CA GLU A 128 4.46 30.58 3.23
C GLU A 128 3.04 31.16 3.14
N VAL A 129 2.11 30.59 3.93
CA VAL A 129 0.77 31.17 4.10
C VAL A 129 0.93 32.51 4.81
N THR A 130 0.95 33.58 4.01
CA THR A 130 0.96 34.96 4.49
C THR A 130 -0.47 35.51 4.53
N GLN A 131 -0.71 36.55 5.33
CA GLN A 131 -2.04 37.15 5.45
C GLN A 131 -2.55 37.62 4.07
N GLY A 132 -3.65 37.03 3.63
CA GLY A 132 -4.32 37.37 2.36
C GLY A 132 -4.21 36.30 1.27
N ILE A 133 -3.47 35.22 1.51
CA ILE A 133 -3.45 34.05 0.63
C ILE A 133 -4.45 33.02 1.17
N ASP A 134 -5.41 32.62 0.35
CA ASP A 134 -6.32 31.52 0.65
C ASP A 134 -5.51 30.20 0.65
N PRO A 135 -5.47 29.45 1.75
CA PRO A 135 -4.75 28.17 1.78
C PRO A 135 -5.21 27.18 0.72
N ALA A 136 -6.44 27.31 0.19
CA ALA A 136 -6.99 26.47 -0.86
C ALA A 136 -6.46 26.80 -2.27
N THR A 137 -5.73 27.90 -2.45
CA THR A 137 -5.14 28.32 -3.73
C THR A 137 -3.63 28.11 -3.81
N LEU A 138 -3.05 27.48 -2.78
CA LEU A 138 -1.65 27.03 -2.73
C LEU A 138 -1.48 25.63 -3.31
#